data_AF-A0AA37RNE7-F1
#
_entry.id   AF-A0AA37RNE7-F1
#
_cell.length_a   1.000
_cell.length_b   1.000
_cell.length_c   1.000
_cell.angle_alpha   90.00
_cell.angle_beta   90.00
_cell.angle_gamma   90.00
#
_symmetry.space_group_name_H-M   'P 1'
#
loop_
_entity.id
_entity.type
_entity.pdbx_description
1 polymer ?
#
loop_
_entity_poly.entity_id
_entity_poly.type
_entity_poly.pdbx_seq_one_letter_code
_entity_poly.pdbx_strand_id
1 'polypeptide(L)'
;MPVVDTAAMARAAERAPRNTRGEPNLEALALNLGVPVVSPHQALGDAVTTAHVFVAPASRLESRGYRSARDFVDRTAGDRSLAKRRR
;
A
#
# COMPACT_ATOMS: atom_id res chain seq x y z
N MET A 1 0.77 -10.60 -15.68
CA MET A 1 0.79 -11.07 -14.28
C MET A 1 0.12 -10.00 -13.42
N PRO A 2 -0.87 -10.34 -12.57
CA PRO A 2 -1.48 -9.37 -11.67
C PRO A 2 -0.46 -8.91 -10.61
N VAL A 3 -0.49 -7.63 -10.26
CA VAL A 3 0.40 -7.00 -9.25
C VAL A 3 -0.47 -6.23 -8.26
N VAL A 4 -0.14 -6.34 -6.98
CA VAL A 4 -0.73 -5.51 -5.92
C VAL A 4 0.28 -4.43 -5.55
N ASP A 5 -0.11 -3.18 -5.75
CA ASP A 5 0.69 -2.03 -5.32
C ASP A 5 0.30 -1.65 -3.88
N THR A 6 1.22 -1.86 -2.95
CA THR A 6 0.99 -1.62 -1.52
C THR A 6 0.91 -0.13 -1.17
N ALA A 7 1.55 0.75 -1.95
CA ALA A 7 1.43 2.20 -1.79
C ALA A 7 0.02 2.66 -2.20
N ALA A 8 -0.47 2.19 -3.35
CA ALA A 8 -1.85 2.43 -3.78
C ALA A 8 -2.88 1.86 -2.78
N MET A 9 -2.60 0.68 -2.24
CA MET A 9 -3.47 0.01 -1.27
C MET A 9 -3.58 0.83 0.03
N ALA A 10 -2.47 1.35 0.54
CA ALA A 10 -2.47 2.17 1.74
C ALA A 10 -3.21 3.53 1.54
N ARG A 11 -3.20 4.09 0.32
CA ARG A 11 -4.04 5.25 -0.03
C ARG A 11 -5.53 4.88 0.03
N ALA A 12 -5.90 3.74 -0.55
CA ALA A 12 -7.28 3.25 -0.53
C ALA A 12 -7.80 2.94 0.89
N ALA A 13 -6.89 2.57 1.80
CA ALA A 13 -7.16 2.36 3.22
C ALA A 13 -7.14 3.65 4.07
N GLU A 14 -6.94 4.83 3.45
CA GLU A 14 -6.89 6.15 4.10
C GLU A 14 -5.76 6.31 5.14
N ARG A 15 -4.61 5.65 4.91
CA ARG A 15 -3.44 5.73 5.81
C ARG A 15 -2.14 6.22 5.18
N ALA A 16 -2.12 6.46 3.88
CA ALA A 16 -1.07 7.26 3.26
C ALA A 16 -1.44 8.75 3.28
N PRO A 17 -0.48 9.66 3.58
CA PRO A 17 -0.73 11.09 3.48
C PRO A 17 -1.21 11.44 2.07
N ARG A 18 -2.40 12.06 1.97
CA ARG A 18 -3.00 12.48 0.70
C ARG A 18 -2.23 13.62 0.01
N ASN A 19 -1.29 14.25 0.71
CA ASN A 19 -0.68 15.53 0.35
C ASN A 19 0.87 15.55 0.31
N THR A 20 1.55 14.40 0.37
CA THR A 20 3.00 14.39 0.07
C THR A 20 3.20 14.53 -1.44
N ARG A 21 3.98 15.53 -1.86
CA ARG A 21 4.42 15.68 -3.26
C ARG A 21 5.36 14.51 -3.62
N GLY A 22 4.81 13.33 -3.88
CA GLY A 22 5.56 12.12 -4.22
C GLY A 22 5.02 10.85 -3.53
N GLU A 23 5.35 9.70 -4.10
CA GLU A 23 5.14 8.40 -3.45
C GLU A 23 6.00 8.30 -2.19
N PRO A 24 5.39 8.04 -1.01
CA PRO A 24 6.20 7.81 0.19
C PRO A 24 7.06 6.57 -0.04
N ASN A 25 8.34 6.64 0.34
CA ASN A 25 9.20 5.47 0.33
C ASN A 25 8.64 4.40 1.31
N LEU A 26 9.11 3.16 1.15
CA LEU A 26 8.58 2.01 1.90
C LEU A 26 8.66 2.23 3.43
N GLU A 27 9.74 2.82 3.91
CA GLU A 27 9.93 3.14 5.33
C GLU A 27 8.91 4.15 5.84
N ALA A 28 8.74 5.27 5.12
CA ALA A 28 7.76 6.29 5.50
C ALA A 28 6.34 5.72 5.50
N LEU A 29 6.04 4.82 4.56
CA LEU A 29 4.75 4.16 4.53
C LEU A 29 4.55 3.22 5.73
N ALA A 30 5.56 2.41 6.07
CA ALA A 30 5.55 1.55 7.24
C ALA A 30 5.35 2.33 8.55
N LEU A 31 6.09 3.44 8.72
CA LEU A 31 5.96 4.32 9.87
C LEU A 31 4.55 4.93 9.98
N ASN A 32 3.97 5.39 8.87
CA ASN A 32 2.61 5.94 8.84
C ASN A 32 1.53 4.89 9.19
N LEU A 33 1.78 3.63 8.84
CA LEU A 33 0.91 2.50 9.19
C LEU A 33 1.14 2.00 10.61
N GLY A 34 2.17 2.48 11.31
CA GLY A 34 2.53 2.03 12.66
C GLY A 34 3.11 0.61 12.68
N VAL A 35 3.72 0.17 11.57
CA VAL A 35 4.34 -1.16 11.45
C VAL A 35 5.87 -1.04 11.43
N PRO A 36 6.61 -2.08 11.89
CA PRO A 36 8.06 -2.01 11.95
C PRO A 36 8.71 -2.04 10.56
N VAL A 37 9.75 -1.22 10.40
CA VAL A 37 10.73 -1.30 9.30
C VAL A 37 11.80 -2.31 9.68
N VAL A 38 12.06 -3.28 8.81
CA VAL A 38 13.01 -4.36 9.06
C VAL A 38 14.20 -4.21 8.12
N SER A 39 15.41 -4.02 8.68
CA SER A 39 16.69 -3.98 7.96
C SER A 39 16.61 -3.28 6.59
N PRO A 40 16.37 -1.96 6.54
CA PRO A 40 16.12 -1.24 5.29
C PRO A 40 17.29 -1.39 4.31
N HIS A 41 16.97 -1.35 3.01
CA HIS A 41 17.91 -1.51 1.90
C HIS A 41 18.50 -2.92 1.76
N GLN A 42 18.09 -3.88 2.60
CA GLN A 42 18.33 -5.31 2.36
C GLN A 42 17.08 -5.91 1.73
N ALA A 43 17.24 -6.67 0.64
CA ALA A 43 16.11 -7.25 -0.09
C ALA A 43 15.16 -8.09 0.79
N LEU A 44 15.69 -8.85 1.74
CA LEU A 44 14.87 -9.60 2.70
C LEU A 44 14.12 -8.67 3.66
N GLY A 45 14.79 -7.64 4.17
CA GLY A 45 14.20 -6.63 5.04
C GLY A 45 13.09 -5.84 4.34
N ASP A 46 13.31 -5.45 3.09
CA ASP A 46 12.33 -4.77 2.25
C ASP A 46 11.14 -5.69 1.95
N ALA A 47 11.36 -6.98 1.70
CA ALA A 47 10.28 -7.94 1.49
C ALA A 47 9.42 -8.14 2.75
N VAL A 48 10.04 -8.26 3.93
CA VAL A 48 9.32 -8.36 5.22
C VAL A 48 8.57 -7.07 5.52
N THR A 49 9.20 -5.91 5.32
CA THR A 49 8.57 -4.60 5.50
C THR A 49 7.38 -4.43 4.55
N THR A 50 7.51 -4.87 3.29
CA THR A 50 6.41 -4.88 2.31
C THR A 50 5.26 -5.77 2.76
N ALA A 51 5.54 -6.95 3.33
CA ALA A 51 4.51 -7.83 3.86
C ALA A 51 3.73 -7.16 5.02
N HIS A 52 4.42 -6.45 5.94
CA HIS A 52 3.74 -5.67 6.99
C HIS A 52 2.86 -4.56 6.40
N VAL A 53 3.41 -3.82 5.42
CA VAL A 53 2.72 -2.74 4.73
C VAL A 53 1.53 -3.25 3.89
N PHE A 54 1.51 -4.52 3.51
CA PHE A 54 0.35 -5.17 2.87
C PHE A 54 -0.70 -5.62 3.89
N VAL A 55 -0.30 -6.36 4.94
CA VAL A 55 -1.24 -6.96 5.90
C VAL A 55 -2.01 -5.88 6.67
N ALA A 56 -1.34 -4.81 7.12
CA ALA A 56 -1.98 -3.75 7.90
C ALA A 56 -3.20 -3.10 7.20
N PRO A 57 -3.10 -2.61 5.94
CA PRO A 57 -4.26 -2.13 5.21
C PRO A 57 -5.22 -3.25 4.80
N ALA A 58 -4.75 -4.47 4.54
CA ALA A 58 -5.61 -5.60 4.15
C ALA A 58 -6.62 -5.93 5.25
N SER A 59 -6.16 -6.08 6.50
CA SER A 59 -7.02 -6.34 7.66
C SER A 59 -8.08 -5.26 7.88
N ARG A 60 -7.78 -4.01 7.50
CA ARG A 60 -8.76 -2.92 7.59
C ARG A 60 -9.77 -2.97 6.45
N LEU A 61 -9.31 -3.21 5.23
CA LEU A 61 -10.18 -3.34 4.06
C LEU A 61 -11.06 -4.59 4.12
N GLU A 62 -10.68 -5.61 4.88
CA GLU A 62 -11.50 -6.79 5.14
C GLU A 62 -12.89 -6.42 5.71
N SER A 63 -12.93 -5.49 6.68
CA SER A 63 -14.19 -4.96 7.22
C SER A 63 -15.07 -4.23 6.19
N ARG A 64 -14.48 -3.83 5.05
CA ARG A 64 -15.16 -3.19 3.92
C ARG A 64 -15.51 -4.18 2.80
N GLY A 65 -15.31 -5.48 3.03
CA GLY A 65 -15.68 -6.56 2.11
C GLY A 65 -14.57 -7.05 1.17
N TYR A 66 -13.33 -6.56 1.30
CA TYR A 66 -12.20 -7.01 0.48
C TYR A 66 -11.55 -8.24 1.13
N ARG A 67 -11.62 -9.42 0.52
CA ARG A 67 -11.26 -10.69 1.19
C ARG A 67 -10.19 -11.49 0.46
N SER A 68 -9.81 -11.08 -0.73
CA SER A 68 -8.85 -11.80 -1.56
C SER A 68 -7.81 -10.86 -2.17
N ALA A 69 -6.66 -11.43 -2.55
CA ALA A 69 -5.64 -10.69 -3.29
C ALA A 69 -6.19 -10.05 -4.57
N ARG A 70 -7.16 -10.70 -5.22
CA ARG A 70 -7.80 -10.21 -6.45
C ARG A 70 -8.56 -8.90 -6.22
N ASP A 71 -9.24 -8.75 -5.08
CA ASP A 71 -9.96 -7.52 -4.72
C ASP A 71 -9.00 -6.32 -4.58
N PHE A 72 -7.77 -6.58 -4.15
CA PHE A 72 -6.73 -5.56 -4.05
C PHE A 72 -6.08 -5.25 -5.39
N VAL A 73 -5.94 -6.23 -6.28
CA VAL A 73 -5.45 -5.99 -7.65
C VAL A 73 -6.34 -4.98 -8.37
N ASP A 74 -7.66 -5.14 -8.35
CA ASP A 74 -8.56 -4.22 -9.06
C ASP A 74 -8.52 -2.80 -8.47
N ARG A 75 -8.30 -2.69 -7.15
CA ARG A 75 -8.23 -1.41 -6.45
C ARG A 75 -6.90 -0.68 -6.64
N THR A 76 -5.81 -1.42 -6.82
CA THR A 76 -4.43 -0.91 -6.90
C THR A 76 -3.93 -0.80 -8.36
N ALA A 77 -4.40 -1.67 -9.26
CA ALA A 77 -4.19 -1.56 -10.71
C ALA A 77 -4.82 -0.29 -11.30
N GLY A 78 -5.82 0.26 -10.62
CA GLY A 78 -6.56 1.45 -11.00
C GLY A 78 -5.87 2.80 -10.75
N ASP A 79 -4.66 2.88 -10.17
CA ASP A 79 -4.04 4.19 -9.88
C ASP A 79 -3.61 4.97 -11.14
N ARG A 80 -3.48 4.29 -12.31
CA ARG A 80 -3.43 4.98 -13.62
C ARG A 80 -4.72 5.75 -13.97
N SER A 81 -5.86 5.34 -13.42
CA SER A 81 -7.16 6.01 -13.62
C SER A 81 -7.43 7.12 -12.60
N LEU A 82 -6.81 7.06 -11.41
CA LEU A 82 -6.83 8.13 -10.41
C LEU A 82 -5.93 9.31 -10.83
N ALA A 83 -4.83 9.04 -11.54
CA ALA A 83 -4.02 10.07 -12.20
C ALA A 83 -4.80 10.83 -13.31
N LYS A 84 -5.68 10.13 -14.04
CA LYS A 84 -6.50 10.72 -15.13
C LYS A 84 -7.67 11.59 -14.65
N ARG A 85 -7.98 11.61 -13.35
CA ARG A 85 -9.06 12.42 -12.77
C ARG A 85 -8.62 13.79 -12.25
N ARG A 86 -7.34 14.13 -12.40
CA ARG A 86 -6.84 15.49 -12.17
C ARG A 86 -6.56 16.13 -13.53
N ARG A 87 -7.58 16.80 -14.06
CA ARG A 87 -7.41 17.84 -15.08
C ARG A 87 -6.44 18.90 -14.58
#